data_AF-A0A836VZ64-F1
#
_entry.id   AF-A0A836VZ64-F1
#
_cell.length_a   1.000
_cell.length_b   1.000
_cell.length_c   1.000
_cell.angle_alpha   90.00
_cell.angle_beta   90.00
_cell.angle_gamma   90.00
#
_symmetry.space_group_name_H-M   'P 1'
#
loop_
_entity.id
_entity.type
_entity.pdbx_description
1 polymer ?
#
loop_
_entity_poly.entity_id
_entity_poly.type
_entity_poly.pdbx_seq_one_letter_code
_entity_poly.pdbx_strand_id
1 'polypeptide(L)'
;MNRGLRSVKMSGSSIFGVSWLCPAVALMLGPYDSASAAEPAGLAAEGTDVKAEAVAFLREYYKELSKLEREMNLAWWRAANTGTKEAYEASAQARLALRRFHSDPERYRKIQQLLQARNKLPRIVARALRLAELEHKPNQLPAELLKEMVERSTEIERLFSTFRAELEGKKYSNNDLLEMLRNEKRPERRQRIWAALKQVGGVVAP
;
A
#
# COMPACT_ATOMS: atom_id res chain seq x y z
N MET A 1 3.03 21.99 -43.88
CA MET A 1 1.95 20.99 -43.76
C MET A 1 2.49 19.67 -44.27
N ASN A 2 2.40 18.51 -43.62
CA ASN A 2 1.22 17.87 -43.07
C ASN A 2 1.67 16.85 -41.99
N ARG A 3 1.08 16.92 -40.79
CA ARG A 3 1.34 15.99 -39.68
C ARG A 3 0.61 14.67 -39.96
N GLY A 4 1.34 13.58 -40.17
CA GLY A 4 0.76 12.24 -40.22
C GLY A 4 0.63 11.66 -38.82
N LEU A 5 -0.54 11.82 -38.18
CA LEU A 5 -0.89 11.13 -36.95
C LEU A 5 -0.90 9.61 -37.20
N ARG A 6 0.00 8.86 -36.57
CA ARG A 6 -0.14 7.41 -36.42
C ARG A 6 -0.85 7.13 -35.11
N SER A 7 -2.07 6.59 -35.25
CA SER A 7 -2.90 6.06 -34.18
C SER A 7 -2.16 4.98 -33.40
N VAL A 8 -1.89 5.24 -32.12
CA VAL A 8 -1.40 4.24 -31.16
C VAL A 8 -2.62 3.52 -30.61
N LYS A 9 -2.82 2.26 -31.04
CA LYS A 9 -3.78 1.36 -30.38
C LYS A 9 -3.18 0.89 -29.06
N MET A 10 -3.60 1.50 -27.96
CA MET A 10 -3.37 0.97 -26.61
C MET A 10 -4.34 -0.17 -26.34
N SER A 11 -3.84 -1.40 -26.38
CA SER A 11 -4.54 -2.58 -25.85
C SER A 11 -4.31 -2.60 -24.34
N GLY A 12 -5.20 -1.95 -23.59
CA GLY A 12 -5.24 -2.00 -22.14
C GLY A 12 -5.99 -3.26 -21.70
N SER A 13 -5.26 -4.23 -21.13
CA SER A 13 -5.89 -5.29 -20.34
C SER A 13 -6.22 -4.75 -18.96
N SER A 14 -7.50 -4.75 -18.65
CA SER A 14 -8.10 -4.48 -17.35
C SER A 14 -7.48 -5.34 -16.25
N ILE A 15 -7.39 -4.79 -15.03
CA ILE A 15 -7.92 -5.31 -13.76
C ILE A 15 -7.31 -4.43 -12.66
N PHE A 16 -8.12 -3.53 -12.11
CA PHE A 16 -8.30 -3.24 -10.67
C PHE A 16 -9.37 -2.14 -10.62
N GLY A 17 -10.61 -2.59 -10.45
CA GLY A 17 -11.79 -1.73 -10.41
C GLY A 17 -11.80 -0.87 -9.16
N VAL A 18 -11.77 0.44 -9.37
CA VAL A 18 -12.22 1.43 -8.39
C VAL A 18 -13.59 1.91 -8.87
N SER A 19 -14.63 1.31 -8.29
CA SER A 19 -16.01 1.79 -8.27
C SER A 19 -16.49 1.26 -6.92
N TRP A 20 -16.79 2.12 -5.94
CA TRP A 20 -18.17 2.46 -5.59
C TRP A 20 -18.27 3.93 -5.17
N LEU A 21 -18.93 4.72 -6.01
CA LEU A 21 -19.62 5.96 -5.67
C LEU A 21 -21.07 5.73 -6.10
N CYS A 22 -22.02 5.75 -5.17
CA CYS A 22 -23.41 6.04 -5.50
C CYS A 22 -24.10 6.75 -4.33
N PRO A 23 -24.95 7.76 -4.60
CA PRO A 23 -25.51 8.68 -3.62
C PRO A 23 -26.86 8.19 -3.04
N ALA A 24 -27.31 8.95 -2.04
CA ALA A 24 -28.55 8.92 -1.27
C ALA A 24 -29.80 8.26 -1.90
N VAL A 25 -30.55 7.52 -1.05
CA VAL A 25 -32.03 7.47 -1.08
C VAL A 25 -32.56 7.67 0.34
N ALA A 26 -33.46 8.64 0.45
CA ALA A 26 -34.17 9.04 1.65
C ALA A 26 -35.50 8.28 1.83
N LEU A 27 -35.93 8.21 3.09
CA LEU A 27 -37.33 8.20 3.57
C LEU A 27 -38.28 7.08 3.12
N MET A 28 -38.61 6.20 4.06
CA MET A 28 -39.97 5.66 4.27
C MET A 28 -40.19 5.49 5.78
N LEU A 29 -40.90 6.45 6.38
CA LEU A 29 -41.49 6.36 7.71
C LEU A 29 -42.84 5.64 7.61
N GLY A 30 -43.07 4.65 8.49
CA GLY A 30 -44.38 4.03 8.72
C GLY A 30 -44.29 3.09 9.93
N PRO A 31 -45.26 3.10 10.87
CA PRO A 31 -45.02 2.67 12.24
C PRO A 31 -45.13 1.15 12.39
N TYR A 32 -44.08 0.52 12.91
CA TYR A 32 -44.20 -0.80 13.53
C TYR A 32 -44.26 -0.58 15.04
N ASP A 33 -45.49 -0.61 15.56
CA ASP A 33 -45.75 -0.68 16.99
C ASP A 33 -46.22 -2.10 17.31
N SER A 34 -45.39 -2.86 18.01
CA SER A 34 -45.86 -3.92 18.90
C SER A 34 -44.75 -4.37 19.86
N ALA A 35 -45.11 -4.31 21.14
CA ALA A 35 -44.57 -5.07 22.26
C ALA A 35 -43.13 -4.76 22.71
N SER A 36 -43.05 -3.76 23.59
CA SER A 36 -42.03 -3.64 24.63
C SER A 36 -41.91 -4.95 25.43
N ALA A 37 -40.91 -5.75 25.11
CA ALA A 37 -40.25 -6.62 26.06
C ALA A 37 -39.01 -5.85 26.54
N ALA A 38 -39.07 -5.34 27.77
CA ALA A 38 -37.95 -4.67 28.40
C ALA A 38 -36.74 -5.62 28.43
N GLU A 39 -35.75 -5.35 27.58
CA GLU A 39 -34.42 -5.95 27.71
C GLU A 39 -33.81 -5.54 29.06
N PRO A 40 -33.14 -6.46 29.78
CA PRO A 40 -32.54 -6.11 31.05
C PRO A 40 -31.45 -5.06 30.83
N ALA A 41 -31.67 -3.86 31.38
CA ALA A 41 -30.83 -2.66 31.28
C ALA A 41 -29.42 -2.79 31.92
N GLY A 42 -28.92 -4.01 32.15
CA GLY A 42 -27.64 -4.30 32.79
C GLY A 42 -26.49 -4.69 31.84
N LEU A 43 -26.74 -4.95 30.54
CA LEU A 43 -25.71 -5.45 29.61
C LEU A 43 -25.37 -4.48 28.46
N ALA A 44 -26.16 -3.43 28.24
CA ALA A 44 -25.97 -2.48 27.12
C ALA A 44 -24.99 -1.33 27.43
N ALA A 45 -24.75 -1.03 28.72
CA ALA A 45 -23.90 0.10 29.13
C ALA A 45 -22.41 -0.15 28.84
N GLU A 46 -21.88 -1.34 29.15
CA GLU A 46 -20.46 -1.67 28.90
C GLU A 46 -20.10 -1.73 27.41
N GLY A 47 -21.01 -2.21 26.56
CA GLY A 47 -20.77 -2.32 25.11
C GLY A 47 -20.75 -0.97 24.40
N THR A 48 -21.47 0.02 24.93
CA THR A 48 -21.54 1.37 24.36
C THR A 48 -20.25 2.15 24.64
N ASP A 49 -19.66 2.00 25.82
CA ASP A 49 -18.43 2.66 26.23
C ASP A 49 -17.22 2.18 25.39
N VAL A 50 -17.04 0.86 25.28
CA VAL A 50 -15.94 0.27 24.48
C VAL A 50 -16.09 0.58 22.99
N LYS A 51 -17.33 0.64 22.48
CA LYS A 51 -17.60 1.07 21.10
C LYS A 51 -17.20 2.53 20.88
N ALA A 52 -17.59 3.44 21.78
CA ALA A 52 -17.26 4.86 21.67
C ALA A 52 -15.74 5.07 21.72
N GLU A 53 -15.06 4.38 22.63
CA GLU A 53 -13.61 4.40 22.75
C GLU A 53 -12.91 3.91 21.47
N ALA A 54 -13.34 2.76 20.93
CA ALA A 54 -12.77 2.22 19.70
C ALA A 54 -12.94 3.17 18.49
N VAL A 55 -14.11 3.81 18.38
CA VAL A 55 -14.39 4.77 17.31
C VAL A 55 -13.55 6.04 17.46
N ALA A 56 -13.42 6.57 18.68
CA ALA A 56 -12.58 7.73 18.95
C ALA A 56 -11.10 7.44 18.64
N PHE A 57 -10.60 6.29 19.09
CA PHE A 57 -9.25 5.83 18.78
C PHE A 57 -8.99 5.76 17.27
N LEU A 58 -9.89 5.11 16.52
CA LEU A 58 -9.73 4.96 15.07
C LEU A 58 -9.79 6.29 14.33
N ARG A 59 -10.64 7.22 14.76
CA ARG A 59 -10.73 8.56 14.17
C ARG A 59 -9.38 9.29 14.25
N GLU A 60 -8.76 9.24 15.41
CA GLU A 60 -7.51 9.94 15.68
C GLU A 60 -6.34 9.27 14.97
N TYR A 61 -6.33 7.93 14.97
CA TYR A 61 -5.43 7.12 14.17
C TYR A 61 -5.53 7.45 12.67
N TYR A 62 -6.72 7.55 12.10
CA TYR A 62 -6.92 7.84 10.68
C TYR A 62 -6.52 9.26 10.28
N LYS A 63 -6.71 10.23 11.18
CA LYS A 63 -6.28 11.61 10.94
C LYS A 63 -4.78 11.70 10.68
N GLU A 64 -3.98 11.03 11.50
CA GLU A 64 -2.52 11.01 11.34
C GLU A 64 -2.08 10.09 10.20
N LEU A 65 -2.68 8.89 10.10
CA LEU A 65 -2.37 7.90 9.06
C LEU A 65 -2.56 8.49 7.66
N SER A 66 -3.72 9.12 7.39
CA SER A 66 -4.05 9.64 6.06
C SER A 66 -3.05 10.68 5.55
N LYS A 67 -2.47 11.48 6.45
CA LYS A 67 -1.41 12.43 6.11
C LYS A 67 -0.14 11.69 5.70
N LEU A 68 0.33 10.77 6.53
CA LEU A 68 1.57 10.02 6.33
C LEU A 68 1.51 9.14 5.08
N GLU A 69 0.40 8.43 4.87
CA GLU A 69 0.20 7.61 3.67
C GLU A 69 0.21 8.46 2.40
N ARG A 70 -0.44 9.62 2.42
CA ARG A 70 -0.44 10.52 1.26
C ARG A 70 0.97 11.00 0.93
N GLU A 71 1.74 11.43 1.92
CA GLU A 71 3.12 11.89 1.75
C GLU A 71 4.02 10.76 1.21
N MET A 72 3.92 9.56 1.80
CA MET A 72 4.66 8.38 1.38
C MET A 72 4.31 7.95 -0.05
N ASN A 73 3.03 7.90 -0.39
CA ASN A 73 2.56 7.53 -1.73
C ASN A 73 2.99 8.53 -2.81
N LEU A 74 2.93 9.84 -2.52
CA LEU A 74 3.38 10.87 -3.47
C LEU A 74 4.89 10.86 -3.67
N ALA A 75 5.67 10.67 -2.60
CA ALA A 75 7.12 10.55 -2.68
C ALA A 75 7.54 9.31 -3.48
N TRP A 76 6.89 8.17 -3.23
CA TRP A 76 7.08 6.94 -4.00
C TRP A 76 6.72 7.13 -5.48
N TRP A 77 5.55 7.70 -5.78
CA TRP A 77 5.13 7.99 -7.15
C TRP A 77 6.17 8.83 -7.90
N ARG A 78 6.70 9.86 -7.25
CA ARG A 78 7.76 10.70 -7.83
C ARG A 78 9.02 9.87 -8.12
N ALA A 79 9.48 9.06 -7.17
CA ALA A 79 10.67 8.21 -7.34
C ALA A 79 10.52 7.23 -8.51
N ALA A 80 9.36 6.58 -8.62
CA ALA A 80 9.06 5.63 -9.69
C ALA A 80 9.04 6.28 -11.08
N ASN A 81 8.62 7.55 -11.18
CA ASN A 81 8.53 8.27 -12.45
C ASN A 81 9.81 9.00 -12.85
N THR A 82 10.61 9.49 -11.89
CA THR A 82 11.85 10.23 -12.21
C THR A 82 13.08 9.34 -12.25
N GLY A 83 13.12 8.27 -11.45
CA GLY A 83 14.32 7.43 -11.31
C GLY A 83 15.50 8.12 -10.60
N THR A 84 15.32 9.33 -10.04
CA THR A 84 16.41 10.11 -9.46
C THR A 84 16.70 9.70 -8.02
N LYS A 85 17.98 9.76 -7.61
CA LYS A 85 18.42 9.34 -6.28
C LYS A 85 17.70 10.12 -5.18
N GLU A 86 17.54 11.43 -5.36
CA GLU A 86 16.91 12.34 -4.40
C GLU A 86 15.42 12.00 -4.20
N ALA A 87 14.74 11.54 -5.25
CA ALA A 87 13.34 11.14 -5.14
C ALA A 87 13.20 9.82 -4.38
N TYR A 88 14.12 8.88 -4.58
CA TYR A 88 14.19 7.64 -3.78
C TYR A 88 14.53 7.92 -2.31
N GLU A 89 15.49 8.82 -2.03
CA GLU A 89 15.81 9.23 -0.67
C GLU A 89 14.58 9.86 0.04
N ALA A 90 13.83 10.73 -0.65
CA ALA A 90 12.58 11.29 -0.12
C ALA A 90 11.52 10.20 0.12
N SER A 91 11.40 9.21 -0.77
CA SER A 91 10.49 8.07 -0.59
C SER A 91 10.87 7.21 0.62
N ALA A 92 12.17 6.93 0.81
CA ALA A 92 12.67 6.21 1.98
C ALA A 92 12.34 6.96 3.29
N GLN A 93 12.58 8.27 3.33
CA GLN A 93 12.27 9.09 4.51
C GLN A 93 10.78 9.07 4.86
N ALA A 94 9.90 9.26 3.87
CA ALA A 94 8.45 9.22 4.07
C ALA A 94 7.96 7.83 4.50
N ARG A 95 8.51 6.76 3.91
CA ARG A 95 8.22 5.38 4.32
C ARG A 95 8.66 5.11 5.76
N LEU A 96 9.85 5.57 6.14
CA LEU A 96 10.35 5.44 7.51
C LEU A 96 9.47 6.19 8.51
N ALA A 97 8.98 7.38 8.15
CA ALA A 97 8.05 8.13 8.99
C ALA A 97 6.75 7.35 9.25
N LEU A 98 6.17 6.73 8.21
CA LEU A 98 4.99 5.86 8.36
C LEU A 98 5.29 4.63 9.24
N ARG A 99 6.43 3.95 9.03
CA ARG A 99 6.81 2.80 9.87
C ARG A 99 7.02 3.17 11.33
N ARG A 100 7.62 4.34 11.60
CA ARG A 100 7.79 4.90 12.96
C ARG A 100 6.45 5.22 13.61
N PHE A 101 5.49 5.74 12.86
CA PHE A 101 4.13 5.97 13.35
C PHE A 101 3.45 4.65 13.79
N HIS A 102 3.73 3.55 13.10
CA HIS A 102 3.26 2.21 13.46
C HIS A 102 4.14 1.46 14.48
N SER A 103 5.30 2.01 14.86
CA SER A 103 6.19 1.40 15.86
C SER A 103 5.85 1.79 17.30
N ASP A 104 4.84 2.64 17.52
CA ASP A 104 4.40 3.04 18.86
C ASP A 104 3.84 1.83 19.64
N PRO A 105 4.51 1.39 20.73
CA PRO A 105 4.11 0.22 21.49
C PRO A 105 2.85 0.47 22.34
N GLU A 106 2.59 1.71 22.75
CA GLU A 106 1.42 2.09 23.54
C GLU A 106 0.18 2.03 22.66
N ARG A 107 0.27 2.59 21.45
CA ARG A 107 -0.79 2.50 20.45
C ARG A 107 -1.05 1.05 20.04
N TYR A 108 -0.01 0.24 19.85
CA TYR A 108 -0.17 -1.18 19.55
C TYR A 108 -0.90 -1.92 20.68
N ARG A 109 -0.51 -1.70 21.94
CA ARG A 109 -1.17 -2.29 23.11
C ARG A 109 -2.62 -1.86 23.21
N LYS A 110 -2.93 -0.60 22.94
CA LYS A 110 -4.31 -0.08 22.95
C LYS A 110 -5.18 -0.78 21.92
N ILE A 111 -4.67 -0.99 20.69
CA ILE A 111 -5.39 -1.74 19.65
C ILE A 111 -5.67 -3.17 20.11
N GLN A 112 -4.68 -3.85 20.69
CA GLN A 112 -4.83 -5.21 21.20
C GLN A 112 -5.88 -5.29 22.33
N GLN A 113 -5.91 -4.30 23.24
CA GLN A 113 -6.91 -4.21 24.30
C GLN A 113 -8.32 -4.06 23.72
N LEU A 114 -8.52 -3.13 22.79
CA LEU A 114 -9.82 -2.92 22.13
C LEU A 114 -10.29 -4.17 21.36
N LEU A 115 -9.36 -4.93 20.78
CA LEU A 115 -9.65 -6.19 20.09
C LEU A 115 -10.07 -7.33 21.01
N GLN A 116 -9.82 -7.27 22.32
CA GLN A 116 -10.34 -8.26 23.26
C GLN A 116 -11.88 -8.21 23.35
N ALA A 117 -12.45 -7.03 23.18
CA ALA A 117 -13.90 -6.81 23.15
C ALA A 117 -14.51 -6.87 21.73
N ARG A 118 -13.83 -7.50 20.76
CA ARG A 118 -14.26 -7.51 19.35
C ARG A 118 -15.69 -8.00 19.12
N ASN A 119 -16.21 -8.88 19.98
CA ASN A 119 -17.57 -9.40 19.93
C ASN A 119 -18.64 -8.37 20.34
N LYS A 120 -18.24 -7.33 21.10
CA LYS A 120 -19.08 -6.20 21.49
C LYS A 120 -19.03 -5.04 20.50
N LEU A 121 -18.18 -5.12 19.46
CA LEU A 121 -17.98 -4.05 18.48
C LEU A 121 -18.77 -4.29 17.19
N PRO A 122 -19.23 -3.24 16.49
CA PRO A 122 -19.73 -3.37 15.13
C PRO A 122 -18.67 -4.02 14.23
N ARG A 123 -19.10 -4.91 13.33
CA ARG A 123 -18.20 -5.69 12.45
C ARG A 123 -17.16 -4.83 11.73
N ILE A 124 -17.55 -3.64 11.26
CA ILE A 124 -16.65 -2.72 10.56
C ILE A 124 -15.56 -2.14 11.48
N VAL A 125 -15.91 -1.82 12.73
CA VAL A 125 -14.97 -1.29 13.73
C VAL A 125 -13.98 -2.37 14.14
N ALA A 126 -14.45 -3.59 14.40
CA ALA A 126 -13.58 -4.73 14.69
C ALA A 126 -12.60 -5.03 13.53
N ARG A 127 -13.08 -4.95 12.27
CA ARG A 127 -12.22 -5.13 11.08
C ARG A 127 -11.17 -4.03 10.97
N ALA A 128 -11.55 -2.78 11.20
CA ALA A 128 -10.66 -1.63 11.19
C ALA A 128 -9.55 -1.74 12.24
N LEU A 129 -9.89 -2.10 13.48
CA LEU A 129 -8.91 -2.36 14.53
C LEU A 129 -7.97 -3.52 14.17
N ARG A 130 -8.50 -4.58 13.55
CA ARG A 130 -7.66 -5.70 13.11
C ARG A 130 -6.68 -5.28 12.02
N LEU A 131 -7.07 -4.41 11.09
CA LEU A 131 -6.14 -3.87 10.11
C LEU A 131 -5.08 -3.01 10.79
N ALA A 132 -5.47 -2.11 11.70
CA ALA A 132 -4.52 -1.31 12.46
C ALA A 132 -3.51 -2.19 13.23
N GLU A 133 -3.97 -3.27 13.86
CA GLU A 133 -3.11 -4.24 14.56
C GLU A 133 -2.08 -4.87 13.63
N LEU A 134 -2.51 -5.29 12.43
CA LEU A 134 -1.64 -5.90 11.42
C LEU A 134 -0.62 -4.90 10.85
N GLU A 135 -0.96 -3.62 10.75
CA GLU A 135 -0.03 -2.56 10.36
C GLU A 135 1.01 -2.29 11.46
N HIS A 136 0.64 -2.35 12.75
CA HIS A 136 1.59 -2.08 13.84
C HIS A 136 2.52 -3.26 14.12
N LYS A 137 2.02 -4.49 14.00
CA LYS A 137 2.74 -5.71 14.38
C LYS A 137 4.15 -5.85 13.77
N PRO A 138 4.38 -5.70 12.44
CA PRO A 138 5.71 -5.82 11.86
C PRO A 138 6.63 -4.62 12.16
N ASN A 139 6.10 -3.57 12.77
CA ASN A 139 6.83 -2.35 13.09
C ASN A 139 7.31 -2.29 14.55
N GLN A 140 7.06 -3.32 15.36
CA GLN A 140 7.54 -3.42 16.76
C GLN A 140 9.01 -3.88 16.85
N LEU A 141 9.84 -3.43 15.91
CA LEU A 141 11.26 -3.76 15.79
C LEU A 141 12.13 -2.57 16.27
N PRO A 142 13.42 -2.80 16.60
CA PRO A 142 14.33 -1.70 16.89
C PRO A 142 14.36 -0.66 15.77
N ALA A 143 14.45 0.63 16.12
CA ALA A 143 14.37 1.74 15.17
C ALA A 143 15.45 1.67 14.07
N GLU A 144 16.66 1.24 14.43
CA GLU A 144 17.76 1.07 13.47
C GLU A 144 17.47 -0.05 12.46
N LEU A 145 16.88 -1.16 12.91
CA LEU A 145 16.48 -2.25 12.01
C LEU A 145 15.36 -1.79 11.06
N LEU A 146 14.38 -1.02 11.54
CA LEU A 146 13.34 -0.45 10.68
C LEU A 146 13.92 0.46 9.59
N LYS A 147 14.90 1.29 9.97
CA LYS A 147 15.62 2.18 9.05
C LYS A 147 16.39 1.38 8.01
N GLU A 148 17.19 0.41 8.43
CA GLU A 148 17.97 -0.45 7.53
C GLU A 148 17.07 -1.18 6.53
N MET A 149 15.94 -1.76 6.99
CA MET A 149 14.98 -2.41 6.12
C MET A 149 14.42 -1.47 5.05
N VAL A 150 14.09 -0.23 5.43
CA VAL A 150 13.56 0.77 4.49
C VAL A 150 14.62 1.18 3.49
N GLU A 151 15.82 1.51 3.95
CA GLU A 151 16.94 1.93 3.09
C GLU A 151 17.30 0.84 2.07
N ARG A 152 17.46 -0.42 2.53
CA ARG A 152 17.76 -1.55 1.64
C ARG A 152 16.63 -1.81 0.65
N SER A 153 15.37 -1.77 1.09
CA SER A 153 14.22 -2.01 0.19
C SER A 153 14.13 -0.94 -0.90
N THR A 154 14.33 0.34 -0.52
CA THR A 154 14.31 1.46 -1.47
C THR A 154 15.49 1.39 -2.44
N GLU A 155 16.68 0.99 -1.98
CA GLU A 155 17.83 0.83 -2.85
C GLU A 155 17.62 -0.29 -3.87
N ILE A 156 17.09 -1.45 -3.46
CA ILE A 156 16.71 -2.54 -4.38
C ILE A 156 15.73 -2.02 -5.44
N GLU A 157 14.70 -1.29 -5.03
CA GLU A 157 13.70 -0.71 -5.95
C GLU A 157 14.34 0.27 -6.96
N ARG A 158 15.23 1.13 -6.49
CA ARG A 158 15.99 2.07 -7.33
C ARG A 158 16.85 1.33 -8.35
N LEU A 159 17.57 0.30 -7.90
CA LEU A 159 18.42 -0.51 -8.77
C LEU A 159 17.58 -1.19 -9.86
N PHE A 160 16.47 -1.85 -9.52
CA PHE A 160 15.59 -2.46 -10.53
C PHE A 160 15.03 -1.47 -11.55
N SER A 161 14.66 -0.27 -11.10
CA SER A 161 14.04 0.74 -11.97
C SER A 161 15.04 1.43 -12.90
N THR A 162 16.27 1.65 -12.42
CA THR A 162 17.26 2.47 -13.13
C THR A 162 18.32 1.65 -13.84
N PHE A 163 18.47 0.36 -13.51
CA PHE A 163 19.47 -0.50 -14.13
C PHE A 163 19.32 -0.57 -15.65
N ARG A 164 20.47 -0.62 -16.32
CA ARG A 164 20.56 -0.81 -17.77
C ARG A 164 21.50 -1.97 -18.03
N ALA A 165 20.93 -3.06 -18.51
CA ALA A 165 21.67 -4.25 -18.86
C ALA A 165 22.50 -4.01 -20.12
N GLU A 166 23.66 -4.66 -20.19
CA GLU A 166 24.53 -4.59 -21.35
C GLU A 166 24.33 -5.81 -22.25
N LEU A 167 24.13 -5.57 -23.54
CA LEU A 167 24.02 -6.59 -24.56
C LEU A 167 24.72 -6.09 -25.82
N GLU A 168 25.69 -6.84 -26.33
CA GLU A 168 26.41 -6.52 -27.57
C GLU A 168 27.04 -5.10 -27.53
N GLY A 169 27.60 -4.71 -26.38
CA GLY A 169 28.24 -3.40 -26.16
C GLY A 169 27.28 -2.22 -26.02
N LYS A 170 25.97 -2.46 -25.97
CA LYS A 170 24.94 -1.42 -25.81
C LYS A 170 24.15 -1.63 -24.52
N LYS A 171 23.76 -0.51 -23.90
CA LYS A 171 22.93 -0.47 -22.70
C LYS A 171 21.45 -0.41 -23.08
N TYR A 172 20.65 -1.28 -22.48
CA TYR A 172 19.21 -1.38 -22.73
C TYR A 172 18.41 -1.29 -21.42
N SER A 173 17.22 -0.70 -21.49
CA SER A 173 16.26 -0.81 -20.39
C SER A 173 15.62 -2.19 -20.34
N ASN A 174 15.01 -2.53 -19.21
CA ASN A 174 14.22 -3.75 -19.07
C ASN A 174 13.12 -3.83 -20.14
N ASN A 175 12.46 -2.70 -20.44
CA ASN A 175 11.39 -2.65 -21.44
C ASN A 175 11.93 -2.92 -22.85
N ASP A 176 13.09 -2.35 -23.19
CA ASP A 176 13.73 -2.58 -24.50
C ASP A 176 14.07 -4.07 -24.67
N LEU A 177 14.67 -4.70 -23.64
CA LEU A 177 15.02 -6.11 -23.69
C LEU A 177 13.80 -7.02 -23.75
N LEU A 178 12.71 -6.70 -23.04
CA LEU A 178 11.46 -7.46 -23.11
C LEU A 178 10.82 -7.36 -24.50
N GLU A 179 10.84 -6.18 -25.12
CA GLU A 179 10.34 -6.00 -26.49
C GLU A 179 11.21 -6.74 -27.51
N MET A 180 12.53 -6.70 -27.35
CA MET A 180 13.45 -7.49 -28.16
C MET A 180 13.20 -8.99 -28.02
N LEU A 181 13.02 -9.48 -26.78
CA LEU A 181 12.76 -10.89 -26.49
C LEU A 181 11.43 -11.37 -27.08
N ARG A 182 10.42 -10.50 -27.12
CA ARG A 182 9.10 -10.77 -27.71
C ARG A 182 9.18 -10.99 -29.21
N ASN A 183 9.99 -10.19 -29.90
CA ASN A 183 10.06 -10.20 -31.37
C ASN A 183 11.14 -11.15 -31.93
N GLU A 184 12.09 -11.59 -31.09
CA GLU A 184 13.19 -12.46 -31.51
C GLU A 184 12.76 -13.93 -31.64
N LYS A 185 13.15 -14.58 -32.74
CA LYS A 185 12.82 -15.98 -33.05
C LYS A 185 14.01 -16.92 -32.96
N ARG A 186 15.24 -16.41 -33.07
CA ARG A 186 16.47 -17.21 -33.03
C ARG A 186 16.78 -17.63 -31.59
N PRO A 187 16.82 -18.94 -31.27
CA PRO A 187 16.99 -19.41 -29.89
C PRO A 187 18.24 -18.84 -29.20
N GLU A 188 19.38 -18.84 -29.88
CA GLU A 188 20.64 -18.34 -29.32
C GLU A 188 20.56 -16.86 -28.94
N ARG A 189 19.93 -16.03 -29.80
CA ARG A 189 19.78 -14.61 -29.53
C ARG A 189 18.79 -14.34 -28.41
N ARG A 190 17.68 -15.11 -28.34
CA ARG A 190 16.75 -15.06 -27.21
C ARG A 190 17.45 -15.38 -25.89
N GLN A 191 18.32 -16.39 -25.86
CA GLN A 191 19.08 -16.75 -24.67
C GLN A 191 20.00 -15.61 -24.22
N ARG A 192 20.71 -14.95 -25.15
CA ARG A 192 21.54 -13.78 -24.82
C ARG A 192 20.72 -12.61 -24.25
N ILE A 193 19.57 -12.31 -24.86
CA ILE A 193 18.64 -11.28 -24.35
C ILE A 193 18.13 -11.63 -22.95
N TRP A 194 17.73 -12.89 -22.74
CA TRP A 194 17.29 -13.36 -21.43
C TRP A 194 18.41 -13.27 -20.39
N ALA A 195 19.65 -13.64 -20.74
CA ALA A 195 20.79 -13.51 -19.84
C ALA A 195 21.07 -12.04 -19.48
N ALA A 196 20.93 -11.12 -20.44
CA ALA A 196 21.04 -9.68 -20.18
C ALA A 196 20.00 -9.21 -19.15
N LEU A 197 18.73 -9.66 -19.25
CA LEU A 197 17.70 -9.37 -18.24
C LEU A 197 18.07 -9.86 -16.83
N LYS A 198 18.93 -10.88 -16.70
CA LYS A 198 19.35 -11.42 -15.40
C LYS A 198 20.54 -10.68 -14.78
N GLN A 199 21.22 -9.82 -15.52
CA GLN A 199 22.37 -9.07 -14.99
C GLN A 199 22.00 -8.21 -13.78
N VAL A 200 20.76 -7.68 -13.71
CA VAL A 200 20.28 -6.92 -12.54
C VAL A 200 20.35 -7.75 -11.25
N GLY A 201 20.20 -9.07 -11.35
CA GLY A 201 20.29 -9.99 -10.21
C GLY A 201 21.63 -9.90 -9.48
N GLY A 202 22.73 -9.72 -10.21
CA GLY A 202 24.06 -9.55 -9.62
C GLY A 202 24.25 -8.23 -8.88
N VAL A 203 23.41 -7.23 -9.16
CA VAL A 203 23.47 -5.91 -8.54
C VAL A 203 22.62 -5.84 -7.26
N VAL A 204 21.52 -6.60 -7.20
CA VAL A 204 20.56 -6.56 -6.09
C VAL A 204 20.73 -7.68 -5.06
N ALA A 205 21.54 -8.71 -5.36
CA ALA A 205 21.82 -9.82 -4.45
C ALA A 205 22.93 -9.63 -3.37
N PRO A 206 23.80 -8.60 -3.36
CA PRO A 206 24.89 -8.50 -2.37
C PRO A 206 24.37 -8.24 -0.95
#